data_AF-A0A662T0N0-F1
#
_entry.id   AF-A0A662T0N0-F1
#
_cell.length_a   1.000
_cell.length_b   1.000
_cell.length_c   1.000
_cell.angle_alpha   90.00
_cell.angle_beta   90.00
_cell.angle_gamma   90.00
#
_symmetry.space_group_name_H-M   'P 1'
#
loop_
_entity.id
_entity.type
_entity.pdbx_description
1 polymer ?
#
loop_
_entity_poly.entity_id
_entity_poly.type
_entity_poly.pdbx_seq_one_letter_code
_entity_poly.pdbx_strand_id
1 'polypeptide(L)'
;MVEEVRGKCPIYKPGDSIVFERFYISSRESSRVCMHALSAMLTLLSAFIKGVSAVDLGIGEQPDVGWVQCPDPGPPRTCGGTVVFKLVREPMP
;
A
#
# COMPACT_ATOMS: atom_id res chain seq x y z
N MET A 1 2.85 0.34 4.60
CA MET A 1 3.31 1.58 5.26
C MET A 1 3.52 2.66 4.21
N VAL A 2 3.19 3.90 4.52
CA VAL A 2 3.45 5.06 3.66
C VAL A 2 4.94 5.40 3.75
N GLU A 3 5.65 5.24 2.64
CA GLU A 3 7.06 5.55 2.54
C GLU A 3 7.30 6.99 2.08
N GLU A 4 6.52 7.44 1.09
CA GLU A 4 6.69 8.77 0.51
C GLU A 4 5.34 9.38 0.12
N VAL A 5 5.22 10.70 0.27
CA VAL A 5 4.11 11.51 -0.27
C VAL A 5 4.71 12.58 -1.17
N ARG A 6 4.40 12.55 -2.47
CA ARG A 6 4.78 13.58 -3.45
C ARG A 6 3.58 14.44 -3.78
N GLY A 7 3.65 15.74 -3.48
CA GLY A 7 2.51 16.64 -3.58
C GLY A 7 1.65 16.60 -2.31
N LYS A 8 0.33 16.51 -2.45
CA LYS A 8 -0.60 16.58 -1.31
C LYS A 8 -1.49 15.33 -1.19
N CYS A 9 -1.45 14.67 -0.04
CA CYS A 9 -2.46 13.67 0.34
C CYS A 9 -3.25 14.17 1.56
N PRO A 10 -4.60 14.20 1.53
CA PRO A 10 -5.39 14.63 2.68
C PRO A 10 -5.56 13.54 3.75
N ILE A 11 -5.23 12.28 3.42
CA ILE A 11 -5.46 11.13 4.30
C ILE A 11 -4.18 10.70 5.02
N TYR A 12 -3.07 10.61 4.26
CA TYR A 12 -1.84 9.97 4.67
C TYR A 12 -0.65 10.91 4.80
N LYS A 13 0.26 10.56 5.70
CA LYS A 13 1.62 11.10 5.83
C LYS A 13 2.64 9.95 5.96
N PRO A 14 3.94 10.19 5.72
CA PRO A 14 4.99 9.18 5.93
C PRO A 14 4.90 8.55 7.33
N GLY A 15 5.02 7.22 7.38
CA GLY A 15 4.89 6.42 8.60
C GLY A 15 3.48 5.91 8.90
N ASP A 16 2.42 6.46 8.28
CA ASP A 16 1.08 5.87 8.41
C ASP A 16 1.06 4.44 7.84
N SER A 17 0.24 3.56 8.42
CA SER A 17 0.21 2.14 8.05
C SER A 17 -1.22 1.61 7.95
N ILE A 18 -1.38 0.55 7.16
CA ILE A 18 -2.59 -0.26 7.10
C ILE A 18 -2.12 -1.70 7.29
N VAL A 19 -2.73 -2.41 8.24
CA VAL A 19 -2.37 -3.78 8.59
C VAL A 19 -3.47 -4.71 8.07
N PHE A 20 -3.07 -5.63 7.19
CA PHE A 20 -3.95 -6.66 6.63
C PHE A 20 -3.67 -7.97 7.35
N GLU A 21 -4.68 -8.51 8.02
CA GLU A 21 -4.61 -9.78 8.73
C GLU A 21 -5.49 -10.78 8.00
N ARG A 22 -4.86 -11.73 7.29
CA ARG A 22 -5.53 -12.76 6.48
C ARG A 22 -6.50 -12.16 5.45
N PHE A 23 -7.77 -11.97 5.83
CA PHE A 23 -8.87 -11.53 4.98
C PHE A 23 -9.56 -10.26 5.49
N TYR A 24 -9.02 -9.60 6.53
CA TYR A 24 -9.56 -8.33 7.05
C TYR A 24 -8.46 -7.30 7.31
N ILE A 25 -8.89 -6.06 7.51
CA ILE A 25 -8.02 -4.94 7.88
C ILE A 25 -8.14 -4.74 9.39
N SER A 26 -7.02 -4.69 10.11
CA SER A 26 -7.02 -4.46 11.56
C SER A 26 -7.45 -3.02 11.85
N SER A 27 -8.65 -2.84 12.41
CA SER A 27 -9.17 -1.52 12.78
C SER A 27 -8.42 -0.87 13.95
N ARG A 28 -7.68 -1.67 14.72
CA ARG A 28 -6.88 -1.21 15.87
C ARG A 28 -5.50 -0.72 15.45
N GLU A 29 -4.88 -1.40 14.50
CA GLU A 29 -3.48 -1.13 14.12
C GLU A 29 -3.34 -0.29 12.85
N SER A 30 -4.41 -0.20 12.06
CA SER A 30 -4.41 0.58 10.83
C SER A 30 -4.77 2.04 11.09
N SER A 31 -4.08 2.92 10.38
CA SER A 31 -4.56 4.26 10.08
C SER A 31 -5.83 4.21 9.21
N ARG A 32 -6.43 5.37 8.94
CA ARG A 32 -7.61 5.48 8.06
C ARG A 32 -7.36 4.79 6.73
N VAL A 33 -8.32 3.99 6.27
CA VAL A 33 -8.24 3.27 4.99
C VAL A 33 -8.84 4.14 3.88
N CYS A 34 -8.00 4.62 2.97
CA CYS A 34 -8.42 5.37 1.80
C CYS A 34 -8.88 4.41 0.70
N MET A 35 -10.03 4.68 0.09
CA MET A 35 -10.56 3.86 -1.00
C MET A 35 -9.65 3.82 -2.24
N HIS A 36 -8.92 4.90 -2.54
CA HIS A 36 -7.95 4.92 -3.65
C HIS A 36 -6.74 4.03 -3.37
N ALA A 37 -6.22 4.09 -2.15
CA ALA A 37 -5.11 3.23 -1.74
C ALA A 37 -5.53 1.76 -1.77
N LEU A 38 -6.68 1.43 -1.17
CA LEU A 38 -7.20 0.06 -1.18
C LEU A 38 -7.39 -0.46 -2.61
N SER A 39 -7.98 0.34 -3.50
CA SER A 39 -8.16 -0.01 -4.91
C SER A 39 -6.83 -0.36 -5.61
N ALA A 40 -5.77 0.43 -5.37
CA ALA A 40 -4.46 0.20 -5.99
C ALA A 40 -3.75 -1.06 -5.52
N MET A 41 -4.08 -1.58 -4.33
CA MET A 41 -3.42 -2.77 -3.76
C MET A 41 -4.29 -4.03 -3.82
N LEU A 42 -5.61 -3.90 -3.91
CA LEU A 42 -6.56 -5.02 -3.70
C LEU A 42 -6.30 -6.22 -4.62
N THR A 43 -5.97 -5.98 -5.89
CA THR A 43 -5.73 -7.04 -6.88
C THR A 43 -4.45 -7.84 -6.59
N LEU A 44 -3.51 -7.27 -5.84
CA LEU A 44 -2.22 -7.86 -5.51
C LEU A 44 -2.23 -8.51 -4.12
N LEU A 45 -2.96 -7.92 -3.16
CA LEU A 45 -2.92 -8.30 -1.75
C LEU A 45 -3.26 -9.77 -1.53
N SER A 46 -4.27 -10.33 -2.21
CA SER A 46 -4.66 -11.73 -1.96
C SER A 46 -3.55 -12.72 -2.34
N ALA A 47 -2.90 -12.50 -3.48
CA ALA A 47 -1.77 -13.31 -3.92
C ALA A 47 -0.55 -13.09 -3.02
N PHE A 48 -0.25 -11.84 -2.70
CA PHE A 48 0.87 -11.48 -1.84
C PHE A 48 0.71 -12.07 -0.43
N ILE A 49 -0.45 -11.94 0.22
CA ILE A 49 -0.70 -12.52 1.55
C ILE A 49 -0.54 -14.05 1.54
N LYS A 50 -0.85 -14.72 0.42
CA LYS A 50 -0.72 -16.18 0.26
C LYS A 50 0.67 -16.67 -0.11
N GLY A 51 1.68 -15.80 -0.13
CA GLY A 51 3.08 -16.18 -0.32
C GLY A 51 3.61 -16.02 -1.74
N VAL A 52 2.84 -15.48 -2.70
CA VAL A 52 3.39 -15.14 -4.03
C VAL A 52 4.42 -14.03 -3.85
N SER A 53 5.61 -14.18 -4.45
CA SER A 53 6.69 -13.22 -4.24
C SER A 53 6.35 -11.84 -4.82
N ALA A 54 6.78 -10.77 -4.16
CA ALA A 54 6.63 -9.42 -4.72
C ALA A 54 7.41 -9.24 -6.05
N VAL A 55 8.44 -10.05 -6.29
CA VAL A 55 9.17 -10.10 -7.56
C VAL A 55 8.28 -10.65 -8.68
N ASP A 56 7.62 -11.78 -8.46
CA ASP A 56 6.72 -12.39 -9.45
C ASP A 56 5.47 -11.52 -9.70
N LEU A 57 5.01 -10.81 -8.68
CA LEU A 57 3.93 -9.83 -8.79
C LEU A 57 4.36 -8.52 -9.48
N GLY A 58 5.65 -8.35 -9.79
CA GLY A 58 6.18 -7.16 -10.45
C GLY A 58 6.13 -5.89 -9.59
N ILE A 59 6.08 -6.03 -8.27
CA ILE A 59 5.97 -4.92 -7.33
C ILE A 59 7.20 -4.74 -6.43
N GLY A 60 8.22 -5.57 -6.55
CA GLY A 60 9.44 -5.42 -5.74
C GLY A 60 10.60 -6.28 -6.23
N GLU A 61 11.76 -6.08 -5.62
CA GLU A 61 12.99 -6.84 -5.91
C GLU A 61 13.28 -7.92 -4.87
N GLN A 62 12.49 -7.99 -3.79
CA GLN A 62 12.63 -8.98 -2.72
C GLN A 62 11.31 -9.71 -2.50
N PRO A 63 11.30 -11.00 -2.10
CA PRO A 63 10.07 -11.79 -2.05
C PRO A 63 8.96 -11.23 -1.15
N ASP A 64 9.33 -10.62 -0.02
CA ASP A 64 8.41 -10.16 1.03
C ASP A 64 8.29 -8.63 1.11
N VAL A 65 8.89 -7.90 0.15
CA VAL A 65 8.87 -6.44 0.11
C VAL A 65 8.49 -5.95 -1.28
N GLY A 66 7.44 -5.15 -1.36
CA GLY A 66 6.98 -4.54 -2.60
C GLY A 66 6.50 -3.11 -2.40
N TRP A 67 6.17 -2.44 -3.50
CA TRP A 67 5.71 -1.07 -3.53
C TRP A 67 4.50 -0.93 -4.44
N VAL A 68 3.53 -0.15 -3.97
CA VAL A 68 2.35 0.23 -4.75
C VAL A 68 2.15 1.73 -4.62
N GLN A 69 1.65 2.33 -5.70
CA GLN A 69 1.46 3.77 -5.76
C GLN A 69 -0.03 4.12 -5.74
N CYS A 70 -0.39 5.17 -5.01
CA CYS A 70 -1.72 5.78 -5.08
C CYS A 70 -2.04 6.16 -6.54
N PRO A 71 -3.26 5.87 -7.03
CA PRO A 71 -3.62 6.14 -8.43
C PRO A 71 -3.82 7.63 -8.72
N ASP A 72 -3.85 8.50 -7.70
CA ASP A 72 -3.89 9.94 -7.92
C ASP A 72 -2.59 10.40 -8.60
N PRO A 73 -2.68 10.92 -9.84
CA PRO A 73 -1.51 11.30 -10.62
C PRO A 73 -0.83 12.58 -10.12
N GLY A 74 -1.49 13.37 -9.26
CA GLY A 74 -1.01 14.67 -8.83
C GLY A 74 -0.98 15.73 -9.95
N PRO A 75 -0.30 16.87 -9.72
CA PRO A 75 -0.18 17.95 -10.69
C PRO A 75 0.56 17.51 -11.97
N PRO A 76 0.20 18.06 -13.15
CA PRO A 76 -0.80 19.11 -13.37
C PRO A 76 -2.25 18.58 -13.54
N ARG A 77 -2.51 17.29 -13.29
CA ARG A 77 -3.83 16.68 -13.55
C ARG A 77 -4.81 16.84 -12.39
N THR A 78 -4.32 16.76 -11.17
CA THR A 78 -5.10 16.98 -9.94
C THR A 78 -4.36 17.94 -9.01
N CYS A 79 -5.07 18.49 -8.02
CA CYS A 79 -4.45 19.26 -6.93
C CYS A 79 -3.87 18.37 -5.82
N GLY A 80 -4.01 17.05 -5.96
CA GLY A 80 -3.57 16.05 -5.01
C GLY A 80 -2.09 15.73 -5.16
N GLY A 81 -1.77 14.46 -5.01
CA GLY A 81 -0.41 13.97 -5.02
C GLY A 81 -0.40 12.47 -4.95
N THR A 82 0.76 11.89 -5.25
CA THR A 82 0.92 10.45 -5.22
C THR A 82 1.56 10.01 -3.91
N VAL A 83 1.17 8.83 -3.45
CA VAL A 83 1.66 8.22 -2.22
C VAL A 83 2.27 6.88 -2.60
N VAL A 84 3.51 6.64 -2.17
CA VAL A 84 4.17 5.35 -2.34
C VAL A 84 3.98 4.58 -1.04
N PHE A 85 3.36 3.41 -1.15
CA PHE A 85 3.18 2.48 -0.05
C PHE A 85 4.19 1.34 -0.19
N LYS A 86 5.03 1.16 0.82
CA LYS A 86 5.82 -0.04 1.02
C LYS A 86 4.94 -1.13 1.63
N LEU A 87 4.79 -2.24 0.93
CA LEU A 87 4.18 -3.46 1.41
C LEU A 87 5.27 -4.36 1.99
N VAL A 88 5.04 -4.86 3.20
CA VAL A 88 5.91 -5.83 3.87
C VAL A 88 5.03 -6.99 4.27
N ARG A 89 5.38 -8.22 3.85
CA ARG A 89 4.73 -9.44 4.33
C ARG A 89 5.51 -9.94 5.53
N GLU A 90 4.84 -10.00 6.67
CA GLU A 90 5.40 -10.64 7.85
C GLU A 90 5.07 -12.14 7.83
N PRO A 91 5.98 -13.01 8.31
CA PRO A 91 5.67 -14.43 8.48
C PRO A 91 4.44 -14.58 9.39
N MET A 92 3.46 -15.39 8.98
CA MET A 92 2.40 -15.75 9.90
C MET A 92 2.99 -16.61 11.04
N PRO A 93 2.69 -16.31 12.31
CA PRO A 93 3.01 -17.19 13.42
C PRO A 93 2.27 -18.53 13.34
#